data_AF-A0A940UIN5-F1
#
_entry.id   AF-A0A940UIN5-F1
#
_cell.length_a   1.000
_cell.length_b   1.000
_cell.length_c   1.000
_cell.angle_alpha   90.00
_cell.angle_beta   90.00
_cell.angle_gamma   90.00
#
_symmetry.space_group_name_H-M   'P 1'
#
loop_
_entity.id
_entity.type
_entity.pdbx_description
1 polymer ?
#
loop_
_entity_poly.entity_id
_entity_poly.type
_entity_poly.pdbx_seq_one_letter_code
_entity_poly.pdbx_strand_id
1 'polypeptide(L)'
;MPLSFESVSHGELPFGFFNIETDMLLLNDYFFFAFDFCRHVTDLARQPSDKPYRSAWNVHVMPHEAIGNLHGAIAGADLSGFIGEVYRLFPFPKEPAAFKQSPEGHSTREQIERLATTFAPARRIPVMVNPNGEFIAIGN
;
A
#
# COMPACT_ATOMS: atom_id res chain seq x y z
N MET A 1 -5.08 13.55 -4.15
CA MET A 1 -5.93 12.49 -4.75
C MET A 1 -5.06 11.25 -4.88
N PRO A 2 -5.58 10.04 -4.59
CA PRO A 2 -4.85 8.81 -4.94
C PRO A 2 -4.51 8.87 -6.44
N LEU A 3 -3.31 8.43 -6.79
CA LEU A 3 -2.92 8.27 -8.18
C LEU A 3 -3.70 7.07 -8.72
N SER A 4 -4.30 7.18 -9.89
CA SER A 4 -4.83 6.00 -10.58
C SER A 4 -3.83 5.50 -11.61
N PHE A 5 -3.81 4.19 -11.83
CA PHE A 5 -3.04 3.59 -12.90
C PHE A 5 -3.89 2.58 -13.66
N GLU A 6 -3.65 2.48 -14.96
CA GLU A 6 -4.30 1.51 -15.82
C GLU A 6 -3.62 0.14 -15.67
N SER A 7 -4.32 -0.79 -15.04
CA SER A 7 -3.96 -2.20 -14.99
C SER A 7 -4.48 -2.94 -16.20
N VAL A 8 -3.63 -3.76 -16.82
CA VAL A 8 -4.01 -4.63 -17.94
C VAL A 8 -5.09 -5.64 -17.53
N SER A 9 -5.09 -6.07 -16.27
CA SER A 9 -5.99 -7.13 -15.79
C SER A 9 -7.19 -6.62 -14.99
N HIS A 10 -7.09 -5.45 -14.37
CA HIS A 10 -8.10 -4.95 -13.42
C HIS A 10 -8.66 -3.58 -13.81
N GLY A 11 -8.24 -3.00 -14.93
CA GLY A 11 -8.63 -1.64 -15.35
C GLY A 11 -8.00 -0.57 -14.45
N GLU A 12 -8.71 0.53 -14.24
CA GLU A 12 -8.22 1.62 -13.39
C GLU A 12 -8.15 1.19 -11.93
N LEU A 13 -6.93 1.17 -11.37
CA LEU A 13 -6.68 0.82 -9.99
C LEU A 13 -6.20 2.05 -9.20
N PRO A 14 -6.78 2.31 -8.01
CA PRO A 14 -6.29 3.34 -7.12
C PRO A 14 -4.98 2.90 -6.47
N PHE A 15 -4.02 3.82 -6.42
CA PHE A 15 -2.74 3.69 -5.75
C PHE A 15 -2.45 4.92 -4.90
N GLY A 16 -1.99 4.70 -3.68
CA GLY A 16 -1.46 5.77 -2.85
C GLY A 16 -1.60 5.53 -1.36
N PHE A 17 -1.44 6.61 -0.62
CA PHE A 17 -1.57 6.63 0.83
C PHE A 17 -3.04 6.72 1.23
N PHE A 18 -3.39 6.02 2.30
CA PHE A 18 -4.75 6.01 2.84
C PHE A 18 -4.87 6.71 4.20
N ASN A 19 -3.76 7.09 4.85
CA ASN A 19 -3.74 7.91 6.07
C ASN A 19 -2.45 8.75 6.10
N ILE A 20 -2.49 9.93 6.71
CA ILE A 20 -1.38 10.88 6.69
C ILE A 20 -0.23 10.53 7.63
N GLU A 21 -0.48 9.70 8.66
CA GLU A 21 0.50 9.35 9.70
C GLU A 21 1.18 8.00 9.47
N THR A 22 0.89 7.34 8.34
CA THR A 22 1.51 6.07 7.95
C THR A 22 2.22 6.21 6.61
N ASP A 23 3.36 5.56 6.49
CA ASP A 23 4.07 5.40 5.22
C ASP A 23 3.56 4.19 4.42
N MET A 24 2.42 3.61 4.76
CA MET A 24 1.86 2.51 3.98
C MET A 24 1.21 2.97 2.66
N LEU A 25 1.52 2.22 1.61
CA LEU A 25 0.95 2.34 0.28
C LEU A 25 -0.08 1.23 0.07
N LEU A 26 -1.21 1.60 -0.51
CA LEU A 26 -2.26 0.68 -0.96
C LEU A 26 -2.18 0.51 -2.47
N LEU A 27 -2.18 -0.74 -2.92
CA LEU A 27 -2.33 -1.15 -4.31
C LEU A 27 -3.38 -2.27 -4.37
N ASN A 28 -4.64 -1.91 -4.65
CA ASN A 28 -5.77 -2.84 -4.55
C ASN A 28 -5.92 -3.47 -3.15
N ASP A 29 -5.51 -4.73 -2.96
CA ASP A 29 -5.51 -5.49 -1.72
C ASP A 29 -4.09 -5.69 -1.14
N TYR A 30 -3.07 -5.16 -1.82
CA TYR A 30 -1.67 -5.22 -1.43
C TYR A 30 -1.26 -3.97 -0.66
N PHE A 31 -0.89 -4.16 0.61
CA PHE A 31 -0.42 -3.11 1.50
C PHE A 31 1.09 -3.22 1.72
N PHE A 32 1.81 -2.17 1.32
CA PHE A 32 3.27 -2.08 1.39
C PHE A 32 3.68 -0.97 2.34
N PHE A 33 4.83 -1.10 3.00
CA PHE A 33 5.52 0.06 3.54
C PHE A 33 6.28 0.76 2.41
N ALA A 34 6.19 2.09 2.32
CA ALA A 34 6.79 2.87 1.23
C ALA A 34 8.30 2.61 1.11
N PHE A 35 9.01 2.51 2.24
CA PHE A 35 10.44 2.18 2.22
C PHE A 35 10.72 0.82 1.55
N ASP A 36 9.94 -0.20 1.89
CA ASP A 36 10.13 -1.56 1.35
C ASP A 36 9.78 -1.60 -0.13
N PHE A 37 8.69 -0.94 -0.52
CA PHE A 37 8.29 -0.79 -1.92
C PHE A 37 9.36 -0.08 -2.75
N CYS A 38 9.86 1.07 -2.29
CA CYS A 38 10.91 1.82 -2.97
C CYS A 38 12.19 1.01 -3.10
N ARG A 39 12.58 0.24 -2.07
CA ARG A 39 13.71 -0.68 -2.13
C ARG A 39 13.50 -1.74 -3.21
N HIS A 40 12.32 -2.38 -3.24
CA HIS A 40 11.97 -3.38 -4.23
C HIS A 40 11.99 -2.84 -5.66
N VAL A 41 11.44 -1.66 -5.90
CA VAL A 41 11.46 -0.98 -7.20
C VAL A 41 12.89 -0.59 -7.60
N THR A 42 13.71 -0.12 -6.65
CA THR A 42 15.13 0.20 -6.91
C THR A 42 15.92 -1.04 -7.30
N ASP A 43 15.71 -2.16 -6.61
CA ASP A 43 16.36 -3.43 -6.91
C ASP A 43 15.93 -3.96 -8.28
N LEU A 44 14.65 -3.78 -8.64
CA LEU A 44 14.12 -4.12 -9.96
C LEU A 44 14.73 -3.25 -11.06
N ALA A 45 14.81 -1.94 -10.87
CA ALA A 45 15.34 -0.99 -11.86
C ALA A 45 16.84 -1.21 -12.15
N ARG A 46 17.57 -1.89 -11.27
CA ARG A 46 18.98 -2.27 -11.49
C ARG A 46 19.15 -3.51 -12.34
N GLN A 47 18.08 -4.25 -12.63
CA GLN A 47 18.17 -5.49 -13.38
C GLN A 47 18.29 -5.22 -14.88
N PRO A 48 19.07 -6.03 -15.62
CA PRO A 48 19.10 -5.95 -17.07
C PRO A 48 17.71 -6.19 -17.67
N SER A 49 17.26 -5.29 -18.56
CA SER A 49 15.94 -5.35 -19.17
C SER A 49 15.79 -6.45 -20.22
N ASP A 50 16.90 -7.02 -20.71
CA ASP A 50 16.93 -8.11 -21.69
C ASP A 50 16.60 -9.48 -21.09
N LYS A 51 16.46 -9.58 -19.76
CA LYS A 51 16.22 -10.83 -19.05
C LYS A 51 14.94 -10.78 -18.22
N PRO A 52 14.22 -11.91 -18.10
CA PRO A 52 13.09 -11.98 -17.19
C PRO A 52 13.58 -11.83 -15.75
N TYR A 53 12.88 -11.00 -14.97
CA TYR A 53 13.12 -10.87 -13.54
C TYR A 53 12.05 -11.62 -12.76
N ARG A 54 12.47 -12.30 -11.70
CA ARG A 54 11.58 -12.96 -10.74
C ARG A 54 12.06 -12.66 -9.32
N SER A 55 11.14 -12.23 -8.48
CA SER A 55 11.38 -12.01 -7.05
C SER A 55 10.12 -12.34 -6.26
N ALA A 56 10.22 -12.26 -4.94
CA ALA A 56 9.05 -12.30 -4.09
C ALA A 56 9.15 -11.29 -2.97
N TRP A 57 8.12 -10.45 -2.85
CA TRP A 57 8.04 -9.32 -1.93
C TRP A 57 7.20 -9.69 -0.72
N ASN A 58 7.59 -9.23 0.48
CA ASN A 58 6.80 -9.41 1.69
C ASN A 58 5.74 -8.31 1.75
N VAL A 59 4.46 -8.69 1.75
CA VAL A 59 3.34 -7.75 1.61
C VAL A 59 2.19 -8.20 2.50
N HIS A 60 1.50 -7.26 3.12
CA HIS A 60 0.22 -7.52 3.77
C HIS A 60 -0.86 -7.58 2.69
N VAL A 61 -1.39 -8.77 2.41
CA VAL A 61 -2.47 -8.94 1.44
C VAL A 61 -3.77 -9.06 2.19
N MET A 62 -4.51 -7.95 2.26
CA MET A 62 -5.70 -7.85 3.08
C MET A 62 -6.92 -8.29 2.29
N PRO A 63 -7.73 -9.23 2.81
CA PRO A 63 -8.99 -9.56 2.16
C PRO A 63 -9.91 -8.33 2.17
N HIS A 64 -10.75 -8.19 1.15
CA HIS A 64 -11.52 -6.97 0.91
C HIS A 64 -12.37 -6.54 2.14
N GLU A 65 -12.98 -7.50 2.82
CA GLU A 65 -13.76 -7.31 4.04
C GLU A 65 -12.95 -6.79 5.24
N ALA A 66 -11.63 -6.99 5.24
CA ALA A 66 -10.73 -6.53 6.30
C ALA A 66 -10.17 -5.13 6.05
N ILE A 67 -10.26 -4.60 4.82
CA ILE A 67 -9.66 -3.29 4.46
C ILE A 67 -10.39 -2.14 5.16
N GLY A 68 -11.72 -2.15 5.12
CA GLY A 68 -12.57 -1.06 5.64
C GLY A 68 -12.86 0.05 4.62
N ASN A 69 -13.54 1.11 5.08
CA ASN A 69 -14.05 2.18 4.22
C ASN A 69 -13.23 3.47 4.37
N LEU A 70 -12.38 3.79 3.39
CA LEU A 70 -11.52 4.97 3.43
C LEU A 70 -12.30 6.29 3.60
N HIS A 71 -13.34 6.53 2.79
CA HIS A 71 -14.10 7.77 2.87
C HIS A 71 -14.93 7.86 4.15
N GLY A 72 -15.48 6.74 4.60
CA GLY A 72 -16.15 6.63 5.89
C GLY A 72 -15.20 6.92 7.06
N ALA A 73 -13.95 6.44 6.99
CA ALA A 73 -12.95 6.65 8.03
C ALA A 73 -12.43 8.10 8.07
N ILE A 74 -12.19 8.71 6.91
CA ILE A 74 -11.87 10.15 6.81
C ILE A 74 -12.99 11.01 7.42
N ALA A 75 -14.25 10.65 7.19
CA ALA A 75 -15.41 11.33 7.75
C ALA A 75 -15.67 10.99 9.23
N GLY A 76 -14.97 9.99 9.79
CA GLY A 76 -15.23 9.46 11.14
C GLY A 76 -16.56 8.72 11.30
N ALA A 77 -17.23 8.37 10.20
CA ALA A 77 -18.54 7.74 10.17
C ALA A 77 -18.49 6.20 10.16
N ASP A 78 -17.42 5.63 9.60
CA ASP A 78 -17.17 4.20 9.55
C ASP A 78 -15.70 3.93 9.84
N LEU A 79 -15.43 3.38 11.03
CA LEU A 79 -14.09 3.05 11.51
C LEU A 79 -13.91 1.52 11.60
N SER A 80 -14.54 0.77 10.69
CA SER A 80 -14.34 -0.67 10.56
C SER A 80 -13.12 -1.01 9.68
N GLY A 81 -12.63 -2.25 9.82
CA GLY A 81 -11.48 -2.75 9.08
C GLY A 81 -10.16 -2.07 9.47
N PHE A 82 -9.10 -2.45 8.78
CA PHE A 82 -7.74 -1.96 9.01
C PHE A 82 -7.65 -0.44 8.87
N ILE A 83 -8.18 0.13 7.78
CA ILE A 83 -8.16 1.58 7.56
C ILE A 83 -8.89 2.30 8.70
N GLY A 84 -10.04 1.79 9.12
CA GLY A 84 -10.79 2.35 10.24
C GLY A 84 -10.01 2.35 11.56
N GLU A 85 -9.32 1.26 11.90
CA GLU A 85 -8.47 1.21 13.10
C GLU A 85 -7.27 2.18 13.00
N VAL A 86 -6.66 2.33 11.81
CA VAL A 86 -5.60 3.33 11.60
C VAL A 86 -6.16 4.74 11.85
N TYR A 87 -7.37 5.05 11.38
CA TYR A 87 -8.02 6.34 11.64
C TYR A 87 -8.51 6.53 13.09
N ARG A 88 -8.66 5.46 13.88
CA ARG A 88 -8.85 5.59 15.34
C ARG A 88 -7.59 6.02 16.05
N LEU A 89 -6.44 5.46 15.64
CA LEU A 89 -5.13 5.84 16.17
C LEU A 89 -4.72 7.24 15.70
N PHE A 90 -4.98 7.52 14.43
CA PHE A 90 -4.55 8.72 13.73
C PHE A 90 -5.73 9.34 12.97
N PRO A 91 -6.63 10.06 13.68
CA PRO A 91 -7.80 10.67 13.07
C PRO A 91 -7.42 11.66 11.96
N PHE A 92 -8.27 11.77 10.94
CA PHE A 92 -8.05 12.76 9.89
C PHE A 92 -8.09 14.17 10.52
N PRO A 93 -7.16 15.07 10.15
CA PRO A 93 -7.17 16.42 10.69
C PRO A 93 -8.48 17.14 10.40
N LYS A 94 -8.90 18.03 11.30
CA LYS A 94 -10.05 18.92 11.07
C LYS A 94 -9.64 20.18 10.33
N GLU A 95 -8.42 20.64 10.55
CA GLU A 95 -7.88 21.87 9.98
C GLU A 95 -7.31 21.61 8.58
N PRO A 96 -7.82 22.27 7.52
CA PRO A 96 -7.35 22.07 6.15
C PRO A 96 -5.85 22.29 5.95
N ALA A 97 -5.23 23.18 6.74
CA ALA A 97 -3.78 23.43 6.69
C ALA A 97 -2.94 22.20 7.08
N ALA A 98 -3.54 21.24 7.78
CA ALA A 98 -2.92 19.97 8.15
C ALA A 98 -3.22 18.85 7.13
N PHE A 99 -3.93 19.11 6.03
CA PHE A 99 -4.26 18.10 5.01
C PHE A 99 -3.06 17.84 4.09
N LYS A 100 -1.99 17.35 4.70
CA LYS A 100 -0.73 17.03 4.02
C LYS A 100 -0.21 15.71 4.58
N GLN A 101 0.41 14.94 3.70
CA GLN A 101 1.09 13.72 4.09
C GLN A 101 2.21 14.06 5.09
N SER A 102 2.34 13.25 6.15
CA SER A 102 3.44 13.38 7.11
C SER A 102 4.68 12.68 6.54
N PRO A 103 5.82 13.37 6.36
CA PRO A 103 7.07 12.72 5.97
C PRO A 103 7.58 11.76 7.07
N GLU A 104 7.07 11.90 8.29
CA GLU A 104 7.47 11.11 9.46
C GLU A 104 6.64 9.84 9.64
N GLY A 105 5.83 9.44 8.65
CA GLY A 105 5.01 8.21 8.74
C GLY A 105 5.81 6.93 9.02
N HIS A 106 7.12 6.92 8.71
CA HIS A 106 8.02 5.82 9.05
C HIS A 106 8.19 5.62 10.58
N SER A 107 7.98 6.67 11.38
CA SER A 107 8.10 6.62 12.84
C SER A 107 6.98 5.79 13.49
N THR A 108 5.85 5.61 12.82
CA THR A 108 4.71 4.81 13.30
C THR A 108 4.74 3.38 12.77
N ARG A 109 5.76 3.02 11.96
CA ARG A 109 5.85 1.72 11.27
C ARG A 109 5.62 0.54 12.19
N GLU A 110 6.31 0.46 13.32
CA GLU A 110 6.21 -0.69 14.23
C GLU A 110 4.78 -0.86 14.79
N GLN A 111 4.10 0.25 15.06
CA GLN A 111 2.71 0.25 15.53
C GLN A 111 1.75 -0.16 14.43
N ILE A 112 1.92 0.40 13.23
CA ILE A 112 1.09 0.10 12.06
C ILE A 112 1.29 -1.35 11.60
N GLU A 113 2.52 -1.86 11.59
CA GLU A 113 2.84 -3.24 11.20
C GLU A 113 2.19 -4.25 12.14
N ARG A 114 2.23 -4.00 13.46
CA ARG A 114 1.51 -4.80 14.44
C ARG A 114 0.01 -4.81 14.17
N LEU A 115 -0.56 -3.65 13.88
CA LEU A 115 -1.99 -3.52 13.57
C LEU A 115 -2.34 -4.23 12.26
N ALA A 116 -1.60 -4.00 11.18
CA ALA A 116 -1.82 -4.66 9.90
C ALA A 116 -1.76 -6.20 10.03
N THR A 117 -0.85 -6.71 10.86
CA THR A 117 -0.71 -8.15 11.12
C THR A 117 -1.95 -8.78 11.77
N THR A 118 -2.76 -8.02 12.53
CA THR A 118 -4.00 -8.56 13.11
C THR A 118 -5.09 -8.78 12.07
N PHE A 119 -5.05 -8.04 10.95
CA PHE A 119 -5.98 -8.17 9.83
C PHE A 119 -5.48 -9.13 8.77
N ALA A 120 -4.20 -9.05 8.44
CA ALA A 120 -3.56 -9.94 7.49
C ALA A 120 -2.05 -10.02 7.77
N PRO A 121 -1.52 -11.18 8.20
CA PRO A 121 -0.08 -11.39 8.29
C PRO A 121 0.60 -11.15 6.93
N ALA A 122 1.80 -10.57 6.96
CA ALA A 122 2.59 -10.40 5.74
C ALA A 122 2.91 -11.76 5.12
N ARG A 123 2.78 -11.85 3.79
CA ARG A 123 3.14 -13.04 3.01
C ARG A 123 3.97 -12.67 1.81
N ARG A 124 4.72 -13.66 1.31
CA ARG A 124 5.49 -13.51 0.08
C ARG A 124 4.57 -13.58 -1.13
N ILE A 125 4.56 -12.53 -1.93
CA ILE A 125 3.86 -12.48 -3.21
C ILE A 125 4.90 -12.52 -4.35
N PRO A 126 4.63 -13.23 -5.46
CA PRO A 126 5.57 -13.23 -6.57
C PRO A 126 5.55 -11.87 -7.29
N VAL A 127 6.70 -11.46 -7.79
CA VAL A 127 6.82 -10.37 -8.75
C VAL A 127 7.60 -10.83 -9.96
N MET A 128 7.07 -10.58 -11.14
CA MET A 128 7.66 -11.00 -12.41
C MET A 128 7.70 -9.83 -13.38
N VAL A 129 8.82 -9.71 -14.09
CA VAL A 129 8.94 -8.79 -15.22
C VAL A 129 9.31 -9.59 -16.46
N ASN A 130 8.59 -9.36 -17.54
CA ASN A 130 8.87 -10.01 -18.82
C ASN A 130 10.20 -9.51 -19.41
N PRO A 131 10.80 -10.25 -20.36
CA PRO A 131 11.87 -9.71 -21.18
C PRO A 131 11.39 -8.40 -21.84
N ASN A 132 12.28 -7.42 -21.93
CA ASN A 132 12.07 -6.05 -22.41
C ASN A 132 11.33 -5.11 -21.44
N GLY A 133 10.86 -5.59 -20.29
CA GLY A 133 10.32 -4.73 -19.23
C GLY A 133 8.95 -4.12 -19.50
N GLU A 134 8.23 -4.60 -20.52
CA GLU A 134 6.93 -4.06 -20.95
C GLU A 134 5.80 -4.39 -19.96
N PHE A 135 5.90 -5.51 -19.24
CA PHE A 135 4.88 -5.97 -18.30
C PHE A 135 5.50 -6.37 -16.97
N ILE A 136 4.89 -5.86 -15.89
CA ILE A 136 5.20 -6.22 -14.50
C ILE A 136 3.95 -6.87 -13.91
N ALA A 137 4.09 -8.10 -13.41
CA ALA A 137 3.08 -8.79 -12.62
C ALA A 137 3.48 -8.72 -11.14
N ILE A 138 2.56 -8.24 -10.30
CA ILE A 138 2.73 -8.15 -8.84
C ILE A 138 1.60 -8.96 -8.21
N GLY A 139 1.95 -10.00 -7.46
CA GLY A 139 0.96 -10.92 -6.91
C GLY A 139 0.48 -11.96 -7.90
N ASN A 140 -0.60 -12.65 -7.51
CA ASN A 140 -1.24 -13.70 -8.30
C ASN A 140 -2.52 -13.19 -8.94
#